data_AF-A0A7S0U5S1-F1
#
_entry.id   AF-A0A7S0U5S1-F1
#
_cell.length_a   1.000
_cell.length_b   1.000
_cell.length_c   1.000
_cell.angle_alpha   90.00
_cell.angle_beta   90.00
_cell.angle_gamma   90.00
#
_symmetry.space_group_name_H-M   'P 1'
#
loop_
_entity.id
_entity.type
_entity.pdbx_description
1 polymer ?
#
loop_
_entity_poly.entity_id
_entity_poly.type
_entity_poly.pdbx_seq_one_letter_code
_entity_poly.pdbx_strand_id
1 'polypeptide(L)'
;VRQAAGAGAFLKDFNFEKTYVSPLNRARETLRIVAGDAGDAAVEEAVVDDDLREIDLYEWQGMLKHDIKTEFPDDFAKWRGAGAATFRLPSGNYPVVQLWARARKVWERLLAGAEETSE
;
A
#
# COMPACT_ATOMS: atom_id res chain seq x y z
N VAL A 1 4.17 -4.98 -15.36
CA VAL A 1 3.35 -5.01 -16.59
C VAL A 1 2.63 -6.34 -16.80
N ARG A 2 3.28 -7.47 -17.12
CA ARG A 2 2.58 -8.76 -17.40
C ARG A 2 1.62 -9.19 -16.28
N GLN A 3 2.02 -9.09 -15.02
CA GLN A 3 1.17 -9.43 -13.87
C GLN A 3 -0.06 -8.51 -13.77
N ALA A 4 0.12 -7.20 -13.96
CA ALA A 4 -0.99 -6.23 -13.96
C ALA A 4 -1.96 -6.49 -15.12
N ALA A 5 -1.46 -6.80 -16.31
CA ALA A 5 -2.30 -7.17 -17.46
C ALA A 5 -3.09 -8.46 -17.21
N GLY A 6 -2.47 -9.47 -16.58
CA GLY A 6 -3.16 -10.68 -16.17
C GLY A 6 -4.26 -10.42 -15.13
N ALA A 7 -4.02 -9.51 -14.18
CA ALA A 7 -5.04 -9.08 -13.23
C ALA A 7 -6.19 -8.34 -13.93
N GLY A 8 -5.90 -7.42 -14.85
CA GLY A 8 -6.92 -6.74 -15.65
C GLY A 8 -7.79 -7.71 -16.44
N ALA A 9 -7.17 -8.70 -17.10
CA ALA A 9 -7.92 -9.74 -17.82
C ALA A 9 -8.83 -10.58 -16.91
N PHE A 10 -8.44 -10.83 -15.66
CA PHE A 10 -9.26 -11.53 -14.67
C PHE A 10 -10.40 -10.65 -14.14
N LEU A 11 -10.14 -9.36 -13.92
CA LEU A 11 -11.10 -8.42 -13.33
C LEU A 11 -12.08 -7.81 -14.35
N LYS A 12 -11.89 -8.02 -15.65
CA LYS A 12 -12.66 -7.37 -16.73
C LYS A 12 -14.18 -7.55 -16.64
N ASP A 13 -14.64 -8.67 -16.05
CA ASP A 13 -16.05 -9.04 -15.97
C ASP A 13 -16.67 -8.59 -14.62
N PHE A 14 -15.89 -7.90 -13.77
CA PHE A 14 -16.36 -7.34 -12.50
C PHE A 14 -16.67 -5.86 -12.66
N ASN A 15 -17.79 -5.44 -12.07
CA ASN A 15 -18.15 -4.03 -11.99
C ASN A 15 -17.69 -3.48 -10.63
N PHE A 16 -16.88 -2.42 -10.67
CA PHE A 16 -16.42 -1.73 -9.47
C PHE A 16 -17.14 -0.40 -9.35
N GLU A 17 -17.84 -0.19 -8.24
CA GLU A 17 -18.52 1.08 -7.95
C GLU A 17 -17.53 2.18 -7.55
N LYS A 18 -16.46 1.80 -6.83
CA LYS A 18 -15.40 2.71 -6.38
C LYS A 18 -14.04 2.05 -6.54
N THR A 19 -13.06 2.85 -6.94
CA THR A 19 -11.65 2.44 -7.01
C THR A 19 -10.82 3.32 -6.11
N TYR A 20 -9.93 2.71 -5.33
CA TYR A 20 -8.98 3.39 -4.46
C TYR A 20 -7.57 2.99 -4.86
N VAL A 21 -6.63 3.93 -4.79
CA VAL A 21 -5.24 3.67 -5.19
C VAL A 21 -4.25 4.39 -4.28
N SER A 22 -3.13 3.74 -4.01
CA SER A 22 -2.00 4.37 -3.33
C SER A 22 -1.44 5.54 -4.16
N PRO A 23 -0.91 6.61 -3.54
CA PRO A 23 -0.27 7.72 -4.26
C PRO A 23 0.99 7.29 -5.03
N LEU A 24 1.56 6.13 -4.74
CA LEU A 24 2.81 5.69 -5.32
C LEU A 24 2.64 5.33 -6.81
N ASN A 25 3.53 5.84 -7.65
CA ASN A 25 3.50 5.65 -9.11
C ASN A 25 3.32 4.18 -9.54
N ARG A 26 3.96 3.25 -8.83
CA ARG A 26 3.82 1.81 -9.13
C ARG A 26 2.39 1.27 -8.97
N ALA A 27 1.62 1.81 -8.01
CA ALA A 27 0.23 1.41 -7.80
C ALA A 27 -0.68 2.05 -8.86
N ARG A 28 -0.48 3.34 -9.14
CA ARG A 28 -1.22 4.07 -10.19
C ARG A 28 -0.97 3.47 -11.58
N GLU A 29 0.26 3.09 -11.87
CA GLU A 29 0.61 2.39 -13.11
C GLU A 29 -0.02 1.01 -13.20
N THR A 30 -0.11 0.29 -12.07
CA THR A 30 -0.83 -0.99 -12.02
C THR A 30 -2.31 -0.78 -12.33
N LEU A 31 -2.95 0.22 -11.74
CA LEU A 31 -4.34 0.57 -12.02
C LEU A 31 -4.56 0.93 -13.49
N ARG A 32 -3.71 1.79 -14.07
CA ARG A 32 -3.76 2.14 -15.50
C ARG A 32 -3.76 0.90 -16.39
N ILE A 33 -2.86 -0.05 -16.13
CA ILE A 33 -2.76 -1.29 -16.92
C ILE A 33 -3.98 -2.19 -16.69
N VAL A 34 -4.46 -2.32 -15.45
CA VAL A 34 -5.63 -3.14 -15.11
C VAL A 34 -6.90 -2.62 -15.77
N ALA A 35 -7.06 -1.29 -15.83
CA ALA A 35 -8.22 -0.62 -16.42
C ALA A 35 -8.18 -0.54 -17.96
N GLY A 36 -7.07 -0.95 -18.60
CA GLY A 36 -6.98 -1.06 -20.06
C GLY A 36 -7.20 0.27 -20.77
N ASP A 37 -8.13 0.30 -21.74
CA ASP A 37 -8.43 1.48 -22.55
C ASP A 37 -8.96 2.66 -21.72
N ALA A 38 -9.59 2.38 -20.57
CA ALA A 38 -10.02 3.41 -19.63
C ALA A 38 -8.88 3.90 -18.72
N GLY A 39 -7.66 3.38 -18.87
CA GLY A 39 -6.57 3.47 -17.88
C GLY A 39 -6.33 4.85 -17.28
N ASP A 40 -6.23 5.90 -18.10
CA ASP A 40 -6.01 7.25 -17.58
C ASP A 40 -7.25 7.83 -16.90
N ALA A 41 -8.44 7.64 -17.49
CA ALA A 41 -9.70 8.06 -16.88
C ALA A 41 -9.95 7.34 -15.54
N ALA A 42 -9.68 6.03 -15.47
CA ALA A 42 -9.79 5.24 -14.25
C ALA A 42 -8.81 5.70 -13.16
N VAL A 43 -7.62 6.18 -13.53
CA VAL A 43 -6.66 6.76 -12.58
C VAL A 43 -7.11 8.14 -12.10
N GLU A 44 -7.75 8.95 -12.95
CA GLU A 44 -8.31 10.25 -12.59
C GLU A 44 -9.56 10.14 -11.71
N GLU A 45 -10.41 9.15 -11.97
CA GLU A 45 -11.64 8.87 -11.20
C GLU A 45 -11.36 8.11 -9.89
N ALA A 46 -10.22 7.41 -9.79
CA ALA A 46 -9.86 6.70 -8.57
C ALA A 46 -9.56 7.66 -7.42
N VAL A 47 -10.03 7.30 -6.23
CA VAL A 47 -9.68 8.01 -5.00
C VAL A 47 -8.24 7.69 -4.63
N VAL A 48 -7.36 8.68 -4.80
CA VAL A 48 -5.97 8.58 -4.33
C VAL A 48 -5.94 8.74 -2.81
N ASP A 49 -5.50 7.71 -2.12
CA ASP A 49 -5.52 7.66 -0.66
C ASP A 49 -4.10 7.51 -0.11
N ASP A 50 -3.59 8.57 0.52
CA ASP A 50 -2.25 8.60 1.09
C ASP A 50 -2.03 7.56 2.18
N ASP A 51 -3.09 7.12 2.87
CA ASP A 51 -2.97 6.09 3.91
C ASP A 51 -2.76 4.69 3.31
N LEU A 52 -3.08 4.48 2.01
CA LEU A 52 -2.81 3.24 1.26
C LEU A 52 -1.34 3.08 0.82
N ARG A 53 -0.48 4.07 1.06
CA ARG A 53 0.95 3.92 0.73
C ARG A 53 1.61 2.84 1.58
N GLU A 54 2.63 2.21 1.00
CA GLU A 54 3.48 1.19 1.64
C GLU A 54 4.05 1.66 2.99
N ILE A 55 4.52 0.71 3.79
CA ILE A 55 5.22 0.99 5.04
C ILE A 55 6.39 1.96 4.84
N ASP A 56 6.47 2.95 5.72
CA ASP A 56 7.56 3.91 5.76
C ASP A 56 8.70 3.30 6.60
N LEU A 57 9.82 2.98 5.96
CA LEU A 57 11.01 2.42 6.62
C LEU A 57 12.08 3.49 6.92
N TYR A 58 11.76 4.76 6.65
CA TYR A 58 12.58 5.95 6.96
C TYR A 58 14.07 5.75 6.64
N GLU A 59 14.93 5.60 7.64
CA GLU A 59 16.38 5.46 7.48
C GLU A 59 16.79 4.23 6.67
N TRP A 60 15.95 3.19 6.63
CA TRP A 60 16.20 1.99 5.82
C TRP A 60 15.70 2.13 4.37
N GLN A 61 15.04 3.24 3.99
CA GLN A 61 14.63 3.45 2.61
C GLN A 61 15.86 3.61 1.70
N GLY A 62 15.85 2.86 0.59
CA GLY A 62 16.96 2.86 -0.37
C GLY A 62 18.15 1.99 0.01
N MET A 63 18.23 1.50 1.25
CA MET A 63 19.25 0.55 1.66
C MET A 63 18.99 -0.84 1.06
N LEU A 64 20.07 -1.56 0.72
CA LEU A 64 19.94 -2.95 0.32
C LEU A 64 19.73 -3.82 1.56
N LYS A 65 18.92 -4.88 1.40
CA LYS A 65 18.63 -5.83 2.49
C LYS A 65 19.89 -6.44 3.11
N HIS A 66 20.96 -6.63 2.34
CA HIS A 66 22.20 -7.22 2.85
C HIS A 66 23.02 -6.21 3.68
N ASP A 67 23.01 -4.93 3.30
CA ASP A 67 23.60 -3.84 4.07
C ASP A 67 22.87 -3.71 5.41
N ILE A 68 21.53 -3.66 5.40
CA ILE A 68 20.72 -3.60 6.61
C ILE A 68 21.02 -4.78 7.56
N LYS A 69 21.14 -5.99 7.01
CA LYS A 69 21.48 -7.18 7.82
C LYS A 69 22.87 -7.10 8.45
N THR A 70 23.80 -6.44 7.77
CA THR A 70 25.20 -6.35 8.20
C THR A 70 25.37 -5.23 9.22
N GLU A 71 24.76 -4.07 8.96
CA GLU A 71 24.85 -2.88 9.80
C GLU A 71 23.93 -2.94 11.02
N PHE A 72 22.74 -3.55 10.89
CA PHE A 72 21.70 -3.57 11.91
C PHE A 72 21.15 -4.99 12.17
N PRO A 73 22.00 -5.98 12.53
CA PRO A 73 21.58 -7.39 12.62
C PRO A 73 20.45 -7.63 13.62
N ASP A 74 20.53 -7.03 14.81
CA ASP A 74 19.52 -7.21 15.87
C ASP A 74 18.18 -6.55 15.51
N ASP A 75 18.24 -5.34 14.95
CA ASP A 75 17.05 -4.61 14.52
C ASP A 75 16.41 -5.27 13.29
N PHE A 76 17.21 -5.80 12.37
CA PHE A 76 16.73 -6.61 11.26
C PHE A 76 16.04 -7.89 11.75
N ALA A 77 16.57 -8.54 12.80
CA ALA A 77 15.92 -9.69 13.42
C ALA A 77 14.58 -9.31 14.07
N LYS A 78 14.51 -8.19 14.79
CA LYS A 78 13.24 -7.66 15.34
C LYS A 78 12.23 -7.38 14.23
N TRP A 79 12.64 -6.66 13.19
CA TRP A 79 11.81 -6.31 12.04
C TRP A 79 11.21 -7.54 11.34
N ARG A 80 11.99 -8.62 11.19
CA ARG A 80 11.54 -9.83 10.47
C ARG A 80 10.72 -10.81 11.31
N GLY A 81 10.75 -10.69 12.63
CA GLY A 81 10.17 -11.67 13.54
C GLY A 81 8.96 -11.14 14.33
N ALA A 82 8.68 -11.80 15.44
CA ALA A 82 7.60 -11.40 16.36
C ALA A 82 7.84 -10.02 17.02
N GLY A 83 9.06 -9.49 16.94
CA GLY A 83 9.42 -8.17 17.46
C GLY A 83 9.04 -6.98 16.56
N ALA A 84 8.39 -7.21 15.41
CA ALA A 84 8.13 -6.14 14.45
C ALA A 84 7.22 -5.03 15.02
N ALA A 85 6.33 -5.36 15.96
CA ALA A 85 5.47 -4.40 16.64
C ALA A 85 6.21 -3.47 17.61
N THR A 86 7.39 -3.86 18.10
CA THR A 86 8.25 -3.05 18.98
C THR A 86 9.48 -2.51 18.27
N PHE A 87 9.67 -2.85 16.99
CA PHE A 87 10.72 -2.30 16.16
C PHE A 87 10.56 -0.79 16.03
N ARG A 88 11.62 -0.08 16.43
CA ARG A 88 11.69 1.38 16.46
C ARG A 88 12.96 1.80 15.73
N LEU A 89 12.81 2.72 14.80
CA LEU A 89 13.95 3.32 14.09
C LEU A 89 14.61 4.44 14.91
N PRO A 90 15.84 4.85 14.57
CA PRO A 90 16.56 5.93 15.29
C PRO A 90 15.77 7.24 15.41
N SER A 91 15.06 7.65 14.35
CA SER A 91 14.12 8.80 14.33
C SER A 91 12.98 8.69 15.34
N GLY A 92 12.75 7.51 15.90
CA GLY A 92 11.71 7.21 16.87
C GLY A 92 10.39 6.77 16.27
N ASN A 93 10.35 6.56 14.97
CA ASN A 93 9.23 5.98 14.27
C ASN A 93 9.08 4.48 14.57
N TYR A 94 7.84 4.02 14.59
CA TYR A 94 7.46 2.61 14.75
C TYR A 94 6.74 2.15 13.47
N PRO A 95 7.47 1.71 12.44
CA PRO A 95 6.93 1.50 11.10
C PRO A 95 5.66 0.64 11.07
N VAL A 96 5.67 -0.49 11.78
CA VAL A 96 4.53 -1.43 11.81
C VAL A 96 3.31 -0.84 12.52
N VAL A 97 3.53 -0.20 13.67
CA VAL A 97 2.44 0.41 14.45
C VAL A 97 1.80 1.57 13.68
N GLN A 98 2.63 2.41 13.06
CA GLN A 98 2.17 3.52 12.23
C GLN A 98 1.44 3.01 10.97
N LEU A 99 1.91 1.94 10.34
CA LEU A 99 1.19 1.29 9.23
C LEU A 99 -0.18 0.78 9.67
N TRP A 100 -0.28 0.07 10.80
CA TRP A 100 -1.56 -0.43 11.31
C TRP A 100 -2.53 0.70 11.63
N ALA A 101 -2.04 1.79 12.21
CA ALA A 101 -2.87 2.96 12.47
C ALA A 101 -3.45 3.56 11.18
N ARG A 102 -2.65 3.65 10.10
CA ARG A 102 -3.12 4.10 8.78
C ARG A 102 -4.10 3.12 8.15
N ALA A 103 -3.77 1.83 8.13
CA ALA A 103 -4.62 0.79 7.57
C ALA A 103 -6.00 0.71 8.27
N ARG A 104 -6.04 0.91 9.60
CA ARG A 104 -7.29 0.98 10.35
C ARG A 104 -8.16 2.15 9.91
N LYS A 105 -7.58 3.34 9.75
CA LYS A 105 -8.32 4.52 9.26
C LYS A 105 -8.91 4.30 7.88
N VAL A 106 -8.15 3.70 6.97
CA VAL A 106 -8.65 3.32 5.63
C VAL A 106 -9.84 2.39 5.78
N TRP A 107 -9.70 1.32 6.56
CA TRP A 107 -10.75 0.33 6.75
C TRP A 107 -12.04 0.95 7.28
N GLU A 108 -11.95 1.79 8.30
CA GLU A 108 -13.09 2.50 8.90
C GLU A 108 -13.79 3.42 7.87
N ARG A 109 -13.03 4.17 7.06
CA ARG A 109 -13.60 5.02 5.99
C ARG A 109 -14.29 4.20 4.90
N LEU A 110 -13.70 3.08 4.49
CA LEU A 110 -14.26 2.22 3.45
C LEU A 110 -15.58 1.57 3.90
N LEU A 111 -15.66 1.14 5.16
CA LEU A 111 -16.90 0.60 5.72
C LEU A 111 -18.00 1.67 5.79
N ALA A 112 -17.70 2.85 6.34
CA ALA A 112 -18.68 3.93 6.44
C ALA A 112 -19.21 4.36 5.05
N GLY A 113 -18.31 4.50 4.06
CA GLY A 113 -18.68 4.90 2.70
C GLY A 113 -19.38 3.82 1.87
N ALA A 114 -19.48 2.58 2.36
CA ALA A 114 -20.26 1.50 1.75
C ALA A 114 -21.70 1.45 2.30
N GLU A 115 -21.90 1.86 3.56
CA GLU A 115 -23.22 1.98 4.18
C GLU A 115 -24.05 3.10 3.53
N GLU A 116 -23.42 4.23 3.18
CA GLU A 116 -24.06 5.38 2.53
C GLU A 116 -24.57 5.11 1.09
N THR A 117 -24.02 4.11 0.40
CA THR A 117 -24.41 3.74 -0.98
C THR A 117 -25.55 2.72 -1.05
N SER A 118 -26.03 2.23 0.10
CA SER A 118 -27.08 1.18 0.19
C SER A 118 -28.49 1.73 0.45
N GLU A 119 -28.68 3.05 0.44
CA GLU A 119 -29.98 3.76 0.52
C GLU A 119 -30.37 4.39 -0.83
#